data_AF-A0A661ZIU0-F1
#
_entry.id   AF-A0A661ZIU0-F1
#
_cell.length_a   1.000
_cell.length_b   1.000
_cell.length_c   1.000
_cell.angle_alpha   90.00
_cell.angle_beta   90.00
_cell.angle_gamma   90.00
#
_symmetry.space_group_name_H-M   'P 1'
#
loop_
_entity.id
_entity.type
_entity.pdbx_description
1 polymer ?
#
loop_
_entity_poly.entity_id
_entity_poly.type
_entity_poly.pdbx_seq_one_letter_code
_entity_poly.pdbx_strand_id
1 'polypeptide(L)' 'MIQIKEVISSQDIKVFVKFQFGIYKNDPMWVPPIIKEEIKMYSPDTNPALKFYESKFWTAW' A
#
# COMPACT_ATOMS: atom_id res chain seq x y z
N MET A 1 5.57 -19.97 -8.11
CA MET A 1 6.13 -19.05 -9.11
C MET A 1 5.87 -17.65 -8.56
N ILE A 2 6.91 -16.84 -8.39
CA ILE A 2 6.75 -15.48 -7.85
C ILE A 2 6.14 -14.60 -8.96
N GLN A 3 5.06 -13.90 -8.66
CA GLN A 3 4.47 -12.90 -9.55
C GLN A 3 4.73 -11.51 -8.99
N ILE A 4 5.25 -10.62 -9.84
CA ILE A 4 5.44 -9.21 -9.52
C ILE A 4 4.34 -8.42 -10.21
N LYS A 5 3.57 -7.63 -9.46
CA LYS A 5 2.49 -6.80 -9.99
C LYS A 5 2.64 -5.35 -9.53
N GLU A 6 2.57 -4.43 -10.49
CA GLU A 6 2.50 -2.99 -10.23
C GLU A 6 1.14 -2.64 -9.60
N VAL A 7 1.15 -1.71 -8.65
CA VAL A 7 -0.04 -1.23 -7.94
C VAL A 7 -0.64 -0.06 -8.71
N ILE A 8 -1.68 -0.32 -9.50
CA ILE A 8 -2.22 0.67 -10.44
C ILE A 8 -3.67 1.04 -10.09
N SER A 9 -4.46 0.07 -9.60
CA SER A 9 -5.86 0.29 -9.26
C SER A 9 -6.09 0.59 -7.78
N SER A 10 -7.24 1.18 -7.44
CA SER A 10 -7.65 1.35 -6.04
C SER A 10 -7.75 0.03 -5.27
N GLN A 11 -8.01 -1.07 -5.98
CA GLN A 11 -8.01 -2.40 -5.39
C GLN A 11 -6.59 -2.89 -5.08
N ASP A 12 -5.64 -2.63 -5.97
CA ASP A 12 -4.23 -2.94 -5.72
C ASP A 12 -3.70 -2.14 -4.53
N ILE A 13 -4.04 -0.84 -4.43
CA ILE A 13 -3.65 0.01 -3.29
C ILE A 13 -4.15 -0.61 -1.98
N LYS A 14 -5.41 -1.07 -1.94
CA LYS A 14 -5.97 -1.74 -0.75
C LYS A 14 -5.21 -3.01 -0.38
N VAL A 15 -4.78 -3.80 -1.36
CA VAL A 15 -3.96 -5.00 -1.13
C VAL A 15 -2.59 -4.59 -0.60
N PHE A 16 -1.95 -3.60 -1.21
CA PHE A 16 -0.65 -3.08 -0.84
C PHE A 16 -0.62 -2.58 0.62
N VAL A 17 -1.55 -1.70 1.02
CA VAL A 17 -1.54 -1.12 2.39
C VAL A 17 -1.88 -2.15 3.48
N LYS A 18 -2.61 -3.22 3.12
CA LYS A 18 -2.99 -4.29 4.06
C LYS A 18 -1.93 -5.39 4.19
N PHE A 19 -0.92 -5.41 3.32
CA PHE A 19 0.11 -6.45 3.31
C PHE A 19 0.77 -6.66 4.69
N GLN A 20 1.13 -5.56 5.35
CA GLN A 20 1.73 -5.55 6.69
C GLN A 20 0.86 -6.21 7.78
N PHE A 21 -0.48 -6.20 7.64
CA PHE A 21 -1.39 -6.81 8.62
C PHE A 21 -1.22 -8.33 8.69
N GLY A 22 -0.84 -8.97 7.58
CA GLY A 22 -0.55 -10.40 7.56
C GLY A 22 0.79 -10.74 8.23
N ILE A 23 1.81 -9.90 8.00
CA ILE A 23 3.16 -10.06 8.55
C ILE A 23 3.16 -9.89 10.06
N TYR A 24 2.55 -8.81 10.54
CA TYR A 24 2.63 -8.41 11.95
C TYR A 24 1.43 -8.86 12.80
N LYS A 25 0.59 -9.77 12.29
CA LYS A 25 -0.66 -10.20 12.96
C LYS A 25 -0.50 -10.64 14.42
N ASN A 26 0.67 -11.15 14.79
CA ASN A 26 0.98 -11.68 16.12
C ASN A 26 2.14 -10.92 16.79
N ASP A 27 2.56 -9.79 16.25
CA ASP A 27 3.63 -8.99 16.83
C ASP A 27 3.03 -8.06 17.90
N PRO A 28 3.35 -8.27 19.20
CA PRO A 28 2.77 -7.48 20.29
C PRO A 28 3.25 -6.03 20.29
N MET A 29 4.32 -5.70 19.55
CA MET A 29 4.86 -4.34 19.45
C MET A 29 4.39 -3.60 18.19
N TRP A 30 3.58 -4.26 17.34
CA TRP A 30 3.10 -3.63 16.12
C TRP A 30 1.89 -2.74 16.40
N VAL A 31 2.00 -1.48 15.96
CA VAL A 31 0.91 -0.52 15.98
C VAL A 31 0.33 -0.43 14.57
N PRO A 32 -0.90 -0.95 14.33
CA PRO A 32 -1.49 -0.95 13.00
C PRO A 32 -1.79 0.49 12.53
N PRO A 33 -1.41 0.86 11.30
CA PRO A 33 -1.73 2.18 10.77
C PRO A 33 -3.21 2.29 10.39
N ILE A 34 -3.71 3.52 10.27
CA ILE A 34 -5.09 3.78 9.85
C ILE A 34 -5.20 3.54 8.34
N ILE A 35 -5.82 2.42 7.96
CA ILE A 35 -5.93 1.97 6.55
C ILE A 35 -6.45 3.06 5.61
N LYS A 36 -7.42 3.87 6.05
CA LYS A 36 -7.98 4.94 5.21
C LYS A 36 -6.96 6.05 4.92
N GLU A 37 -6.10 6.38 5.87
CA GLU A 37 -5.05 7.39 5.66
C GLU A 37 -3.93 6.83 4.79
N GLU A 38 -3.55 5.57 4.99
CA GLU A 38 -2.61 4.86 4.11
C GLU A 38 -3.10 4.89 2.65
N ILE A 39 -4.35 4.51 2.38
CA ILE A 39 -4.92 4.54 1.02
C ILE A 39 -4.79 5.92 0.38
N LYS A 40 -4.98 7.00 1.15
CA LYS A 40 -4.86 8.36 0.62
C LYS A 40 -3.44 8.69 0.20
N MET A 41 -2.43 8.22 0.95
CA MET A 41 -1.02 8.48 0.61
C MET A 41 -0.61 7.85 -0.73
N TYR A 42 -1.19 6.70 -1.08
CA TYR A 42 -0.83 5.96 -2.31
C TYR A 42 -1.76 6.24 -3.50
N SER A 43 -2.83 7.02 -3.32
CA SER A 43 -3.77 7.36 -4.38
C SER A 43 -3.44 8.72 -5.02
N PRO A 44 -3.24 8.80 -6.35
CA PRO A 44 -2.99 10.07 -7.04
C PRO A 44 -4.17 11.04 -6.99
N ASP A 45 -5.38 10.53 -6.72
CA ASP A 45 -6.59 11.35 -6.54
C ASP A 45 -6.55 12.16 -5.23
N THR A 46 -5.80 11.69 -4.24
CA THR A 46 -5.83 12.23 -2.88
C THR A 46 -4.48 12.69 -2.36
N ASN A 47 -3.36 12.15 -2.87
CA ASN A 47 -2.02 12.61 -2.58
C ASN A 47 -1.48 13.52 -3.70
N PRO A 48 -1.49 14.86 -3.53
CA PRO A 48 -0.95 15.78 -4.53
C PRO A 48 0.58 15.65 -4.70
N ALA A 49 1.30 15.06 -3.73
CA ALA A 49 2.75 14.88 -3.82
C ALA A 49 3.13 14.03 -5.05
N LEU A 50 2.29 13.06 -5.43
CA LEU A 50 2.49 12.18 -6.59
C LEU A 50 2.45 12.93 -7.93
N LYS A 51 2.10 14.23 -7.95
CA LYS A 51 2.18 15.08 -9.14
C LYS A 51 3.55 15.69 -9.36
N PHE A 52 4.40 15.70 -8.34
CA PHE A 52 5.71 16.36 -8.37
C PHE A 52 6.88 15.41 -8.61
N TYR A 53 6.64 14.10 -8.54
CA TYR A 53 7.63 13.06 -8.81
C TYR A 53 6.97 11.83 -9.42
N GLU A 54 7.72 11.11 -10.24
CA GLU A 54 7.28 9.81 -10.75
C GLU A 54 7.50 8.74 -9.69
N SER A 55 6.46 7.96 -9.39
CA SER A 55 6.52 6.89 -8.39
C SER A 55 5.80 5.64 -8.89
N LYS A 56 6.37 4.47 -8.59
CA LYS A 56 5.75 3.16 -8.85
C LYS A 56 5.82 2.30 -7.61
N PHE A 57 4.72 1.61 -7.31
CA PHE A 57 4.60 0.69 -6.18
C PHE A 57 4.36 -0.73 -6.69
N TRP A 58 4.84 -1.73 -5.95
CA TRP A 58 4.88 -3.11 -6.40
C TRP A 58 4.49 -4.07 -5.28
N THR A 59 3.85 -5.17 -5.66
CA THR A 59 3.52 -6.30 -4.78
C THR A 59 4.10 -7.58 -5.36
N ALA A 60 4.39 -8.56 -4.49
CA ALA A 60 4.85 -9.88 -4.87
C ALA A 60 4.14 -10.97 -4.05
N TRP A 61 3.80 -12.09 -4.68
CA TRP A 61 3.25 -13.30 -4.05
C TRP A 61 3.64 -14.57 -4.81
#